data_AF-A0AAD7R2Z4-F1
#
_entry.id   AF-A0AAD7R2Z4-F1
#
_cell.length_a   1.000
_cell.length_b   1.000
_cell.length_c   1.000
_cell.angle_alpha   90.00
_cell.angle_beta   90.00
_cell.angle_gamma   90.00
#
_symmetry.space_group_name_H-M   'P 1'
#
loop_
_entity.id
_entity.type
_entity.pdbx_description
1 polymer ?
#
loop_
_entity_poly.entity_id
_entity_poly.type
_entity_poly.pdbx_seq_one_letter_code
_entity_poly.pdbx_strand_id
1 'polypeptide(L)'
;MPSIVVANSLELAPIPPELEELNVLERQLIAKILPFAKIVALPKGRQRTVHGAVVCVPSEVETTVNSLPRPSAEAQLLQVKLKLKIKYKGYQHFYTVNMKNVLAGLRKLKDAHPQYSDVAIDESATFESLQGDRPVDEEDARRDNPDAA
;
A
#
# COMPACT_ATOMS: atom_id res chain seq x y z
N MET A 1 35.49 6.16 3.65
CA MET A 1 34.49 5.97 2.57
C MET A 1 34.48 4.48 2.20
N PRO A 2 33.32 3.81 2.16
CA PRO A 2 33.25 2.42 1.68
C PRO A 2 33.69 2.35 0.20
N SER A 3 34.43 1.30 -0.18
CA SER A 3 34.99 1.17 -1.54
C SER A 3 33.92 1.18 -2.65
N ILE A 4 32.75 0.59 -2.38
CA ILE A 4 31.63 0.53 -3.32
C ILE A 4 31.04 1.92 -3.65
N VAL A 5 31.14 2.85 -2.70
CA VAL A 5 30.62 4.21 -2.85
C VAL A 5 31.54 5.06 -3.72
N VAL A 6 32.85 4.81 -3.63
CA VAL A 6 33.87 5.45 -4.47
C VAL A 6 33.78 4.95 -5.91
N ALA A 7 33.49 3.66 -6.11
CA ALA A 7 33.35 3.06 -7.43
C ALA A 7 32.13 3.58 -8.21
N ASN A 8 31.01 3.85 -7.52
CA ASN A 8 29.79 4.37 -8.13
C ASN A 8 29.64 5.90 -8.04
N SER A 9 30.69 6.63 -7.67
CA SER A 9 30.68 8.12 -7.57
C SER A 9 29.52 8.71 -6.77
N LEU A 10 29.03 8.01 -5.73
CA LEU A 10 27.82 8.38 -4.96
C LEU A 10 26.52 8.43 -5.80
N GLU A 11 26.50 7.87 -7.01
CA GLU A 11 25.31 7.82 -7.85
C GLU A 11 24.29 6.82 -7.30
N LEU A 12 23.02 7.17 -7.43
CA LEU A 12 21.89 6.31 -7.12
C LEU A 12 21.46 5.61 -8.40
N ALA A 13 21.17 4.31 -8.31
CA ALA A 13 20.55 3.60 -9.43
C ALA A 13 19.20 4.27 -9.77
N PRO A 14 18.86 4.41 -11.06
CA PRO A 14 17.59 4.97 -11.47
C PRO A 14 16.44 4.10 -10.95
N ILE A 15 15.35 4.74 -10.53
CA ILE A 15 14.14 4.06 -10.13
C ILE A 15 13.48 3.50 -11.41
N PRO A 16 13.08 2.22 -11.45
CA PRO A 16 12.33 1.69 -12.58
C PRO A 16 11.06 2.50 -12.84
N PRO A 17 10.71 2.79 -14.11
CA PRO A 17 9.56 3.62 -14.43
C PRO A 17 8.26 3.05 -13.86
N GLU A 18 8.13 1.72 -13.80
CA GLU A 18 6.96 1.03 -13.25
C GLU A 18 6.77 1.31 -11.75
N LEU A 19 7.84 1.66 -11.02
CA LEU A 19 7.80 2.01 -9.60
C LEU A 19 7.70 3.53 -9.37
N GLU A 20 8.21 4.33 -10.31
CA GLU A 20 8.15 5.79 -10.25
C GLU A 20 6.72 6.31 -10.43
N GLU A 21 5.95 5.69 -11.33
CA GLU A 21 4.57 6.07 -11.66
C GLU A 21 3.55 5.74 -10.55
N LEU A 22 3.94 4.96 -9.54
CA LEU A 22 3.01 4.50 -8.50
C LEU A 22 2.53 5.65 -7.60
N ASN A 23 1.24 5.67 -7.31
CA ASN A 23 0.66 6.54 -6.29
C ASN A 23 1.13 6.14 -4.88
N VAL A 24 0.96 7.02 -3.89
CA VAL A 24 1.31 6.77 -2.48
C VAL A 24 0.66 5.49 -1.95
N LEU A 25 -0.63 5.28 -2.21
CA LEU A 25 -1.33 4.07 -1.77
C LEU A 25 -0.87 2.83 -2.56
N GLU A 26 -0.60 2.96 -3.85
CA GLU A 26 -0.10 1.85 -4.67
C GLU A 26 1.27 1.37 -4.19
N ARG A 27 2.17 2.30 -3.84
CA ARG A 27 3.45 1.99 -3.20
C ARG A 27 3.26 1.26 -1.87
N GLN A 28 2.26 1.66 -1.08
CA GLN A 28 1.95 0.99 0.19
C GLN A 28 1.38 -0.42 -0.01
N LEU A 29 0.56 -0.64 -1.05
CA LEU A 29 -0.01 -1.96 -1.36
C LEU A 29 1.06 -2.99 -1.73
N ILE A 30 2.13 -2.57 -2.40
CA ILE A 30 3.23 -3.46 -2.83
C ILE A 30 4.40 -3.52 -1.83
N ALA A 31 4.35 -2.74 -0.75
CA ALA A 31 5.43 -2.69 0.23
C ALA A 31 5.32 -3.84 1.22
N LYS A 32 6.38 -4.66 1.36
CA LYS A 32 6.43 -5.70 2.41
C LYS A 32 6.52 -5.15 3.83
N ILE A 33 7.02 -3.93 4.00
CA ILE A 33 7.18 -3.27 5.30
C ILE A 33 6.68 -1.83 5.16
N LEU A 34 5.76 -1.44 6.04
CA LEU A 34 5.23 -0.08 6.14
C LEU A 34 5.88 0.65 7.33
N PRO A 35 6.73 1.65 7.07
CA PRO A 35 7.34 2.45 8.13
C PRO A 35 6.41 3.56 8.61
N PHE A 36 6.25 3.66 9.91
CA PHE A 36 5.56 4.75 10.60
C PHE A 36 6.59 5.58 11.34
N ALA A 37 6.80 6.82 10.87
CA ALA A 37 7.76 7.75 11.43
C ALA A 37 7.15 9.14 11.54
N LYS A 38 7.42 9.82 12.66
CA LYS A 38 7.05 11.23 12.83
C LYS A 38 8.19 12.10 12.32
N ILE A 39 8.01 12.71 11.15
CA ILE A 39 8.98 13.64 10.58
C ILE A 39 8.68 15.06 11.06
N VAL A 40 9.66 15.73 11.67
CA VAL A 40 9.54 17.11 12.17
C VAL A 40 10.64 18.00 11.58
N ALA A 41 10.33 19.28 11.37
CA ALA A 41 11.34 20.26 10.98
C ALA A 41 12.23 20.60 12.18
N LEU A 42 13.55 20.72 11.96
CA LEU A 42 14.45 21.18 13.00
C LEU A 42 14.30 22.70 13.21
N PRO A 43 14.52 23.22 14.44
CA PRO A 43 14.37 24.65 14.73
C PRO A 43 15.29 25.56 13.90
N LYS A 44 16.41 25.02 13.41
CA LYS A 44 17.39 25.74 12.59
C LYS A 44 17.71 24.92 11.34
N GLY A 45 17.69 25.59 10.19
CA GLY A 45 17.99 25.00 8.89
C GLY A 45 16.76 24.45 8.16
N ARG A 46 16.97 23.99 6.91
CA ARG A 46 15.93 23.37 6.06
C ARG A 46 15.87 21.85 6.21
N GLN A 47 16.48 21.32 7.27
CA GLN A 47 16.57 19.87 7.52
C GLN A 47 15.37 19.38 8.32
N ARG A 48 14.96 18.14 8.04
CA ARG A 48 13.93 17.41 8.78
C ARG A 48 14.57 16.26 9.53
N THR A 49 14.07 15.97 10.73
CA THR A 49 14.50 14.83 11.54
C THR A 49 13.33 13.91 11.85
N VAL A 50 13.63 12.67 12.20
CA VAL A 50 12.66 11.73 12.75
C VAL A 50 12.57 11.96 14.25
N HIS A 51 11.35 12.14 14.76
CA HIS A 51 11.09 12.33 16.17
C HIS A 51 10.53 11.04 16.79
N GLY A 52 11.24 10.51 17.79
CA GLY A 52 10.86 9.27 18.48
C GLY A 52 11.23 8.02 17.68
N ALA A 53 10.61 6.89 18.06
CA ALA A 53 10.86 5.60 17.42
C ALA A 53 10.18 5.51 16.04
N VAL A 54 10.82 4.79 15.12
CA VAL A 54 10.22 4.34 13.86
C VAL A 54 9.64 2.95 14.09
N VAL A 55 8.38 2.75 13.73
CA VAL A 55 7.72 1.45 13.80
C VAL A 55 7.58 0.90 12.39
N CYS A 56 8.15 -0.28 12.14
CA CYS A 56 8.07 -0.97 10.86
C CYS A 56 7.07 -2.11 10.97
N VAL A 57 5.96 -2.02 10.25
CA VAL A 57 4.89 -3.04 10.29
C VAL A 57 5.00 -3.91 9.04
N PRO A 58 5.12 -5.24 9.17
CA PRO A 58 5.07 -6.13 8.02
C PRO A 58 3.68 -6.10 7.37
N SER A 59 3.65 -6.15 6.05
CA SER A 59 2.41 -6.18 5.25
C SER A 59 2.31 -7.49 4.47
N GLU A 60 1.11 -8.05 4.45
CA GLU A 60 0.76 -9.21 3.65
C GLU A 60 0.36 -8.78 2.23
N VAL A 61 1.38 -8.50 1.41
CA VAL A 61 1.19 -8.00 0.03
C VAL A 61 0.32 -8.93 -0.81
N GLU A 62 0.54 -10.24 -0.72
CA GLU A 62 -0.22 -11.25 -1.48
C GLU A 62 -1.70 -11.24 -1.13
N THR A 63 -2.04 -11.39 0.15
CA THR A 63 -3.42 -11.35 0.67
C THR A 63 -4.11 -10.04 0.29
N THR A 64 -3.40 -8.91 0.43
CA THR A 64 -3.98 -7.58 0.19
C THR A 64 -4.25 -7.35 -1.30
N VAL A 65 -3.31 -7.69 -2.18
CA VAL A 65 -3.45 -7.42 -3.62
C VAL A 65 -4.43 -8.40 -4.27
N ASN A 66 -4.47 -9.65 -3.84
CA ASN A 66 -5.40 -10.65 -4.39
C ASN A 66 -6.85 -10.47 -3.87
N SER A 67 -7.04 -9.83 -2.72
CA SER A 67 -8.39 -9.52 -2.20
C SER A 67 -9.03 -8.29 -2.86
N LEU A 68 -8.27 -7.44 -3.54
CA LEU A 68 -8.81 -6.28 -4.23
C LEU A 68 -9.49 -6.69 -5.55
N PRO A 69 -10.72 -6.20 -5.82
CA PRO A 69 -11.39 -6.48 -7.07
C PRO A 69 -10.64 -5.87 -8.25
N ARG A 70 -10.55 -6.61 -9.36
CA ARG A 70 -9.97 -6.10 -10.62
C ARG A 70 -11.09 -5.72 -11.57
N PRO A 71 -11.28 -4.41 -11.87
CA PRO A 71 -12.27 -3.99 -12.84
C PRO A 71 -11.91 -4.54 -14.24
N SER A 72 -12.91 -5.02 -14.97
CA SER A 72 -12.76 -5.46 -16.38
C SER A 72 -12.49 -4.27 -17.33
N ALA A 73 -12.68 -3.04 -16.85
CA ALA A 73 -12.36 -1.82 -17.59
C ALA A 73 -10.86 -1.75 -17.91
N GLU A 74 -10.51 -1.27 -19.12
CA GLU A 74 -9.13 -1.16 -19.59
C GLU A 74 -8.22 -0.37 -18.64
N ALA A 75 -8.77 0.65 -17.98
CA ALA A 75 -8.04 1.51 -17.05
C ALA A 75 -7.80 0.88 -15.66
N GLN A 76 -8.54 -0.17 -15.29
CA GLN A 76 -8.44 -0.88 -13.99
C GLN A 76 -8.41 0.03 -12.74
N LEU A 77 -9.18 1.13 -12.75
CA LEU A 77 -9.21 2.09 -11.65
C LEU A 77 -10.18 1.66 -10.55
N LEU A 78 -9.70 1.67 -9.30
CA LEU A 78 -10.46 1.36 -8.09
C LEU A 78 -10.49 2.57 -7.15
N GLN A 79 -11.68 2.98 -6.73
CA GLN A 79 -11.83 3.97 -5.67
C GLN A 79 -11.82 3.28 -4.31
N VAL A 80 -10.87 3.64 -3.46
CA VAL A 80 -10.66 3.05 -2.14
C VAL A 80 -10.86 4.11 -1.07
N LYS A 81 -11.59 3.74 0.00
CA LYS A 81 -11.79 4.58 1.17
C LYS A 81 -11.14 3.94 2.38
N LEU A 82 -10.24 4.66 3.04
CA LEU A 82 -9.53 4.17 4.23
C LEU A 82 -10.16 4.74 5.49
N LYS A 83 -10.43 3.85 6.45
CA LYS A 83 -10.87 4.19 7.81
C LYS A 83 -9.68 4.19 8.77
N LEU A 84 -9.71 5.08 9.76
CA LEU A 84 -8.72 5.08 10.85
C LEU A 84 -8.83 3.83 11.72
N LYS A 85 -10.07 3.41 11.99
CA LYS A 85 -10.43 2.17 12.69
C LYS A 85 -11.63 1.57 12.00
N ILE A 86 -11.68 0.23 11.93
CA ILE A 86 -12.78 -0.49 11.26
C ILE A 86 -14.15 -0.10 11.83
N LYS A 87 -14.24 0.04 13.16
CA LYS A 87 -15.47 0.42 13.88
C LYS A 87 -15.96 1.85 13.63
N TYR A 88 -15.18 2.72 12.99
CA TYR A 88 -15.60 4.10 12.76
C TYR A 88 -16.56 4.19 11.57
N LYS A 89 -17.54 5.08 11.66
CA LYS A 89 -18.49 5.35 10.58
C LYS A 89 -17.85 6.14 9.44
N GLY A 90 -17.06 7.16 9.77
CA GLY A 90 -16.41 8.04 8.79
C GLY A 90 -15.17 7.42 8.12
N TYR A 91 -14.89 7.90 6.91
CA TYR A 91 -13.66 7.61 6.18
C TYR A 91 -12.69 8.77 6.36
N GLN A 92 -11.39 8.47 6.52
CA GLN A 92 -10.37 9.48 6.70
C GLN A 92 -9.69 9.85 5.38
N HIS A 93 -9.46 8.86 4.52
CA HIS A 93 -8.78 9.07 3.24
C HIS A 93 -9.54 8.44 2.09
N PHE A 94 -9.43 9.08 0.93
CA PHE A 94 -10.02 8.67 -0.33
C PHE A 94 -8.89 8.62 -1.36
N TYR A 95 -8.71 7.46 -1.98
CA TYR A 95 -7.67 7.22 -2.96
C TYR A 95 -8.25 6.59 -4.21
N THR A 96 -7.59 6.83 -5.34
CA THR A 96 -7.79 6.07 -6.56
C THR A 96 -6.54 5.23 -6.79
N VAL A 97 -6.75 3.93 -6.98
CA VAL A 97 -5.71 2.92 -7.16
C VAL A 97 -5.86 2.36 -8.57
N ASN A 98 -4.78 2.36 -9.34
CA ASN A 98 -4.72 1.69 -10.63
C ASN A 98 -4.11 0.30 -10.48
N MET A 99 -4.92 -0.74 -10.70
CA MET A 99 -4.46 -2.11 -10.50
C MET A 99 -3.47 -2.59 -11.56
N LYS A 100 -3.51 -2.00 -12.76
CA LYS A 100 -2.51 -2.26 -13.80
C LYS A 100 -1.11 -1.87 -13.32
N ASN A 101 -0.98 -0.71 -12.67
CA ASN A 101 0.29 -0.20 -12.17
C ASN A 101 0.81 -1.02 -10.99
N VAL A 102 -0.08 -1.38 -10.06
CA VAL A 102 0.26 -2.24 -8.90
C VAL A 102 0.82 -3.58 -9.38
N LEU A 103 0.19 -4.22 -10.36
CA LEU A 103 0.63 -5.50 -10.91
C LEU A 103 1.94 -5.38 -11.69
N ALA A 104 2.10 -4.32 -12.49
CA ALA A 104 3.35 -4.05 -13.21
C ALA A 104 4.52 -3.82 -12.24
N GLY A 105 4.30 -3.02 -11.19
CA GLY A 105 5.29 -2.76 -10.14
C GLY A 105 5.67 -4.04 -9.38
N LEU A 106 4.71 -4.89 -9.05
CA LEU A 106 5.01 -6.18 -8.41
C LEU A 106 5.83 -7.09 -9.31
N ARG A 107 5.46 -7.25 -10.59
CA ARG A 107 6.25 -8.04 -11.55
C ARG A 107 7.69 -7.53 -11.61
N LYS A 108 7.87 -6.22 -11.68
CA LYS A 108 9.21 -5.61 -11.69
C LYS A 108 10.00 -5.89 -10.41
N LEU A 109 9.34 -5.85 -9.25
CA LEU A 109 9.97 -6.18 -7.96
C LEU A 109 10.34 -7.65 -7.84
N LYS A 110 9.55 -8.57 -8.41
CA LYS A 110 9.90 -10.00 -8.45
C LYS A 110 11.18 -10.24 -9.23
N ASP A 111 11.36 -9.54 -10.34
CA ASP A 111 12.56 -9.66 -11.18
C ASP A 111 13.78 -9.00 -10.53
N ALA A 112 13.60 -7.87 -9.85
CA ALA A 112 14.70 -7.07 -9.31
C ALA A 112 15.13 -7.46 -7.88
N HIS A 113 14.20 -7.96 -7.06
CA HIS A 113 14.42 -8.08 -5.61
C HIS A 113 14.13 -9.50 -5.08
N PRO A 114 15.11 -10.21 -4.50
CA PRO A 114 14.96 -11.60 -4.05
C PRO A 114 13.81 -11.80 -3.05
N GLN A 115 13.57 -10.84 -2.16
CA GLN A 115 12.49 -10.95 -1.17
C GLN A 115 11.09 -11.00 -1.78
N TYR A 116 10.90 -10.65 -3.06
CA TYR A 116 9.60 -10.64 -3.71
C TYR A 116 9.29 -11.93 -4.49
N SER A 117 10.22 -12.89 -4.56
CA SER A 117 10.05 -14.15 -5.30
C SER A 117 8.76 -14.89 -4.95
N ASP A 118 8.42 -14.89 -3.66
CA ASP A 118 7.38 -15.74 -3.08
C ASP A 118 5.96 -15.18 -3.25
N VAL A 119 5.82 -13.94 -3.73
CA VAL A 119 4.51 -13.30 -3.86
C VAL A 119 3.73 -13.90 -5.04
N ALA A 120 2.66 -14.65 -4.78
CA ALA A 120 1.78 -15.15 -5.84
C ALA A 120 0.72 -14.09 -6.22
N ILE A 121 0.59 -13.85 -7.52
CA ILE A 121 -0.39 -12.89 -8.06
C ILE A 121 -1.46 -13.68 -8.78
N ASP A 122 -2.70 -13.63 -8.31
CA ASP A 122 -3.82 -14.24 -9.01
C ASP A 122 -4.28 -13.32 -10.14
N GLU A 123 -3.96 -13.65 -11.39
CA GLU A 123 -4.38 -12.86 -12.55
C GLU A 123 -5.86 -13.04 -12.92
N SER A 124 -6.54 -14.06 -12.36
CA SER A 124 -7.94 -14.38 -12.64
C SER A 124 -8.93 -13.64 -11.73
N ALA A 125 -8.46 -13.03 -10.64
CA ALA A 125 -9.27 -12.28 -9.71
C ALA A 125 -10.02 -11.16 -10.44
N THR A 126 -11.36 -11.25 -10.51
CA THR A 126 -12.19 -10.31 -11.27
C THR A 126 -13.16 -9.61 -10.31
N PHE A 127 -13.62 -8.41 -10.64
CA PHE A 127 -14.62 -7.70 -9.82
C PHE A 127 -15.86 -8.56 -9.48
N GLU A 128 -16.27 -9.42 -10.42
CA GLU A 128 -17.45 -10.29 -10.26
C GLU A 128 -17.25 -11.44 -9.26
N SER A 129 -16.02 -11.83 -8.94
CA SER A 129 -15.76 -12.93 -8.00
C SER A 129 -15.95 -12.53 -6.53
N LEU A 130 -16.20 -11.25 -6.23
CA LEU A 130 -16.35 -10.71 -4.87
C LEU A 130 -17.80 -10.54 -4.40
N GLN A 131 -18.78 -11.12 -5.09
CA GLN A 131 -20.23 -10.99 -4.81
C GLN A 131 -20.69 -11.53 -3.43
N GLY A 132 -19.78 -11.99 -2.56
CA GLY A 132 -20.09 -12.59 -1.25
C GLY A 132 -20.12 -11.62 -0.06
N ASP A 133 -19.42 -10.49 -0.13
CA ASP A 133 -19.38 -9.54 0.98
C ASP A 133 -20.57 -8.56 0.87
N ARG A 134 -21.70 -8.95 1.46
CA ARG A 134 -22.75 -7.98 1.76
C ARG A 134 -22.10 -6.83 2.53
N PRO A 135 -22.33 -5.56 2.16
CA PRO A 135 -21.94 -4.46 3.03
C PRO A 135 -22.54 -4.77 4.40
N VAL A 136 -21.70 -4.79 5.45
CA VAL A 136 -22.23 -4.88 6.81
C VAL A 136 -23.08 -3.64 6.99
N ASP A 137 -24.39 -3.80 6.89
CA ASP A 137 -25.34 -2.72 7.08
C ASP A 137 -25.13 -2.16 8.49
N GLU A 138 -25.20 -0.85 8.64
CA GLU A 138 -24.98 -0.17 9.93
C GLU A 138 -25.95 -0.65 11.04
N GLU A 139 -27.00 -1.38 10.69
CA GLU A 139 -27.95 -2.01 11.61
C GLU A 139 -27.44 -3.32 12.23
N ASP A 140 -26.62 -4.10 11.52
CA ASP A 140 -26.11 -5.38 12.05
C ASP A 140 -25.05 -5.16 13.14
N ALA A 141 -24.28 -4.06 13.07
CA ALA A 141 -23.35 -3.67 14.13
C ALA A 141 -24.03 -3.19 15.43
N ARG A 142 -25.34 -2.85 15.39
CA ARG A 142 -26.13 -2.45 16.57
C ARG A 142 -26.71 -3.65 17.32
N ARG A 143 -26.93 -4.78 16.64
CA ARG A 143 -27.44 -6.00 17.27
C ARG A 143 -26.42 -6.67 18.18
N ASP A 144 -25.13 -6.52 17.87
CA ASP A 144 -24.04 -7.15 18.62
C ASP A 144 -23.54 -6.31 19.82
N ASN A 145 -24.09 -5.12 20.08
CA ASN A 145 -23.70 -4.31 21.24
C ASN A 145 -24.86 -3.47 21.82
N PRO A 146 -25.72 -4.08 22.67
CA PRO A 146 -26.90 -3.41 23.22
C PRO A 146 -26.62 -2.33 24.28
N ASP A 147 -25.38 -2.17 24.76
CA ASP A 147 -25.02 -1.28 25.87
C ASP A 147 -24.43 0.08 25.45
N ALA A 148 -24.57 0.48 24.20
CA ALA A 148 -24.14 1.81 23.73
C ALA A 148 -25.35 2.72 23.47
N ALA A 149 -26.05 3.10 24.54
CA ALA A 149 -26.99 4.22 24.57
C ALA A 149 -26.42 5.36 25.42
#